data_AF-A0A7J6SAI5-F1
#
_entry.id   AF-A0A7J6SAI5-F1
#
_cell.length_a   1.000
_cell.length_b   1.000
_cell.length_c   1.000
_cell.angle_alpha   90.00
_cell.angle_beta   90.00
_cell.angle_gamma   90.00
#
_symmetry.space_group_name_H-M   'P 1'
#
loop_
_entity.id
_entity.type
_entity.pdbx_description
1 polymer ?
#
loop_
_entity_poly.entity_id
_entity_poly.type
_entity_poly.pdbx_seq_one_letter_code
_entity_poly.pdbx_strand_id
1 'polypeptide(L)'
;MFPKSRGARLKEMITPSIREGLQTKGYQLVGSHSAVKRCRWVLSSLRRHGGCYKHTFYGIESHRCMEATTSVACANRCTFCWRGSTHPNALKWGSFEADDPRWLVQQMVDKHLAKIIKPLKGAQVDDKSFSEALQPRHVALSLVGEPVMYPKMGEFLRAIHTPPYMVVTNGQHPEELANLPQVTQLYISIDASNAEELKKAGEMIVLRQIDRPLFKDYWERLLSSLKAAAEKKEKQRK
;
A
#
# COMPACT_ATOMS: atom_id res chain seq x y z
N MET A 1 35.96 -24.05 20.50
CA MET A 1 34.51 -23.91 20.72
C MET A 1 34.16 -22.45 20.42
N PHE A 2 33.73 -22.14 19.20
CA PHE A 2 33.36 -20.76 18.83
C PHE A 2 32.00 -20.42 19.45
N PRO A 3 31.84 -19.27 20.13
CA PRO A 3 30.55 -18.90 20.69
C PRO A 3 29.57 -18.66 19.54
N LYS A 4 28.49 -19.46 19.48
CA LYS A 4 27.35 -19.19 18.60
C LYS A 4 26.81 -17.82 18.96
N SER A 5 26.93 -16.86 18.05
CA SER A 5 26.25 -15.57 18.15
C SER A 5 24.76 -15.84 18.30
N ARG A 6 24.16 -15.41 19.41
CA ARG A 6 22.70 -15.41 19.59
C ARG A 6 22.11 -14.52 18.49
N GLY A 7 21.54 -15.12 17.44
CA GLY A 7 20.90 -14.38 16.36
C GLY A 7 19.82 -13.47 16.95
N ALA A 8 19.93 -12.17 16.72
CA ALA A 8 18.94 -11.21 17.19
C ALA A 8 17.58 -11.56 16.55
N ARG A 9 16.56 -11.79 17.39
CA ARG A 9 15.19 -12.02 16.92
C ARG A 9 14.74 -10.80 16.12
N LEU A 10 14.20 -11.02 14.91
CA LEU A 10 13.62 -9.96 14.10
C LEU A 10 12.45 -9.31 14.87
N LYS A 11 12.16 -8.05 14.57
CA LYS A 11 11.13 -7.26 15.26
C LYS A 11 9.85 -7.24 14.43
N GLU A 12 8.68 -7.28 15.07
CA GLU A 12 7.43 -6.94 14.37
C GLU A 12 7.42 -5.45 14.02
N MET A 13 6.93 -5.10 12.83
CA MET A 13 6.74 -3.71 12.41
C MET A 13 5.55 -3.07 13.14
N ILE A 14 4.53 -3.88 13.45
CA ILE A 14 3.33 -3.50 14.19
C ILE A 14 3.55 -3.80 15.68
N THR A 15 4.11 -2.82 16.41
CA THR A 15 4.24 -2.90 17.87
C THR A 15 2.87 -2.85 18.58
N PRO A 16 2.76 -3.22 19.87
CA PRO A 16 1.48 -3.15 20.60
C PRO A 16 0.80 -1.77 20.55
N SER A 17 1.57 -0.68 20.67
CA SER A 17 1.04 0.69 20.57
C SER A 17 0.54 1.03 19.16
N ILE A 18 1.27 0.61 18.12
CA ILE A 18 0.83 0.77 16.72
C ILE A 18 -0.45 -0.05 16.48
N ARG A 19 -0.50 -1.28 17.00
CA ARG A 19 -1.63 -2.19 16.88
C ARG A 19 -2.92 -1.55 17.39
N GLU A 20 -2.89 -1.02 18.61
CA GLU A 20 -4.02 -0.32 19.22
C GLU A 20 -4.47 0.88 18.37
N GLY A 21 -3.52 1.75 17.99
CA GLY A 21 -3.82 2.95 17.20
C GLY A 21 -4.44 2.65 15.83
N LEU A 22 -4.02 1.57 15.16
CA LEU A 22 -4.55 1.17 13.87
C LEU A 22 -5.91 0.47 14.00
N GLN A 23 -6.09 -0.39 15.01
CA GLN A 23 -7.37 -1.08 15.23
C GLN A 23 -8.52 -0.10 15.53
N THR A 24 -8.27 0.92 16.34
CA THR A 24 -9.25 2.00 16.61
C THR A 24 -9.65 2.74 15.34
N LYS A 25 -8.76 2.80 14.34
CA LYS A 25 -9.03 3.41 13.01
C LYS A 25 -9.65 2.41 12.02
N GLY A 26 -10.05 1.22 12.47
CA GLY A 26 -10.75 0.20 11.67
C GLY A 26 -9.84 -0.65 10.77
N TYR A 27 -8.52 -0.60 10.95
CA TYR A 27 -7.60 -1.46 10.21
C TYR A 27 -7.72 -2.90 10.70
N GLN A 28 -7.72 -3.84 9.77
CA GLN A 28 -7.64 -5.27 10.03
C GLN A 28 -6.20 -5.71 9.81
N LEU A 29 -5.43 -5.74 10.89
CA LEU A 29 -4.00 -6.04 10.87
C LEU A 29 -3.75 -7.51 10.51
N VAL A 30 -2.78 -7.75 9.65
CA VAL A 30 -2.38 -9.07 9.16
C VAL A 30 -0.90 -9.27 9.49
N GLY A 31 -0.61 -10.31 10.26
CA GLY A 31 0.75 -10.65 10.66
C GLY A 31 1.49 -9.53 11.39
N SER A 32 2.76 -9.39 11.07
CA SER A 32 3.71 -8.51 11.76
C SER A 32 3.86 -7.13 11.12
N HIS A 33 3.37 -6.94 9.88
CA HIS A 33 3.66 -5.72 9.10
C HIS A 33 2.56 -5.22 8.14
N SER A 34 1.46 -5.96 7.99
CA SER A 34 0.46 -5.70 6.94
C SER A 34 -0.94 -5.37 7.49
N ALA A 35 -1.81 -4.86 6.63
CA ALA A 35 -3.20 -4.62 6.98
C ALA A 35 -4.13 -4.60 5.77
N VAL A 36 -5.42 -4.86 6.01
CA VAL A 36 -6.53 -4.55 5.09
C VAL A 36 -7.50 -3.60 5.76
N LYS A 37 -8.21 -2.79 4.97
CA LYS A 37 -9.25 -1.90 5.48
C LYS A 37 -10.34 -1.72 4.44
N ARG A 38 -11.56 -1.41 4.90
CA ARG A 38 -12.66 -1.08 4.01
C ARG A 38 -12.41 0.28 3.36
N CYS A 39 -12.28 0.30 2.04
CA CYS A 39 -12.31 1.54 1.27
C CYS A 39 -13.66 2.25 1.46
N ARG A 40 -13.65 3.59 1.50
CA ARG A 40 -14.86 4.42 1.60
C ARG A 40 -15.93 4.04 0.57
N TRP A 41 -15.51 3.70 -0.64
CA TRP A 41 -16.39 3.46 -1.78
C TRP A 41 -17.02 2.06 -1.81
N VAL A 42 -16.55 1.11 -0.99
CA VAL A 42 -17.13 -0.24 -0.93
C VAL A 42 -18.61 -0.16 -0.55
N LEU A 43 -18.94 0.59 0.51
CA LEU A 43 -20.33 0.71 0.97
C LEU A 43 -21.22 1.48 -0.01
N SER A 44 -20.67 2.54 -0.63
CA SER A 44 -21.37 3.28 -1.70
C SER A 44 -21.73 2.36 -2.86
N SER A 45 -20.76 1.56 -3.31
CA SER A 45 -20.96 0.62 -4.41
C SER A 45 -21.92 -0.51 -4.05
N LEU A 46 -21.84 -1.05 -2.83
CA LEU A 46 -22.79 -2.05 -2.32
C LEU A 46 -24.23 -1.51 -2.23
N ARG A 47 -24.40 -0.20 -2.03
CA ARG A 47 -25.70 0.49 -2.04
C ARG A 47 -26.17 0.90 -3.43
N ARG A 48 -25.39 0.62 -4.48
CA ARG A 48 -25.62 1.12 -5.84
C ARG A 48 -25.62 2.64 -5.96
N HIS A 49 -24.95 3.34 -5.04
CA HIS A 49 -24.75 4.80 -5.10
C HIS A 49 -23.51 5.20 -5.91
N GLY A 50 -22.90 4.24 -6.62
CA GLY A 50 -21.69 4.45 -7.43
C GLY A 50 -20.40 4.01 -6.74
N GLY A 51 -19.34 3.91 -7.56
CA GLY A 51 -17.99 3.51 -7.15
C GLY A 51 -17.00 4.68 -7.10
N CYS A 52 -15.74 4.37 -6.79
CA CYS A 52 -14.67 5.35 -6.85
C CYS A 52 -14.32 5.72 -8.30
N TYR A 53 -13.41 6.70 -8.49
CA TYR A 53 -12.97 7.10 -9.83
C TYR A 53 -12.41 5.93 -10.67
N LYS A 54 -11.83 4.89 -10.03
CA LYS A 54 -11.29 3.71 -10.72
C LYS A 54 -12.39 2.88 -11.38
N HIS A 55 -13.61 2.95 -10.85
CA HIS A 55 -14.78 2.35 -11.49
C HIS A 55 -15.03 3.01 -12.84
N THR A 56 -15.09 4.35 -12.87
CA THR A 56 -15.34 5.13 -14.09
C THR A 56 -14.21 4.99 -15.11
N PHE A 57 -12.95 5.07 -14.68
CA PHE A 57 -11.82 5.09 -15.62
C PHE A 57 -11.34 3.72 -16.08
N TYR A 58 -11.49 2.69 -15.25
CA TYR A 58 -10.88 1.38 -15.49
C TYR A 58 -11.85 0.20 -15.33
N GLY A 59 -13.13 0.46 -15.06
CA GLY A 59 -14.12 -0.60 -14.84
C GLY A 59 -13.94 -1.37 -13.54
N ILE A 60 -13.18 -0.84 -12.57
CA ILE A 60 -12.95 -1.51 -11.28
C ILE A 60 -14.23 -1.53 -10.44
N GLU A 61 -14.69 -2.71 -10.06
CA GLU A 61 -15.87 -2.89 -9.22
C GLU A 61 -15.51 -2.59 -7.75
N SER A 62 -15.86 -1.39 -7.28
CA SER A 62 -15.42 -0.92 -5.95
C SER A 62 -15.86 -1.83 -4.80
N HIS A 63 -17.02 -2.46 -4.88
CA HIS A 63 -17.50 -3.42 -3.87
C HIS A 63 -16.74 -4.75 -3.87
N ARG A 64 -15.96 -5.05 -4.92
CA ARG A 64 -15.10 -6.25 -5.04
C ARG A 64 -13.61 -5.92 -4.89
N CYS A 65 -13.29 -4.71 -4.43
CA CYS A 65 -11.92 -4.24 -4.22
C CYS A 65 -11.47 -4.46 -2.78
N MET A 66 -10.39 -5.21 -2.60
CA MET A 66 -9.66 -5.33 -1.34
C MET A 66 -8.55 -4.28 -1.29
N GLU A 67 -8.73 -3.27 -0.45
CA GLU A 67 -7.69 -2.28 -0.16
C GLU A 67 -6.78 -2.78 0.97
N ALA A 68 -5.48 -2.86 0.68
CA ALA A 68 -4.49 -3.52 1.52
C ALA A 68 -3.14 -2.77 1.51
N THR A 69 -2.26 -3.14 2.44
CA THR A 69 -0.83 -2.82 2.40
C THR A 69 -0.01 -4.00 2.88
N THR A 70 1.15 -4.19 2.26
CA THR A 70 2.21 -5.13 2.66
C THR A 70 3.22 -4.50 3.63
N SER A 71 3.12 -3.20 3.90
CA SER A 71 4.03 -2.48 4.80
C SER A 71 3.32 -1.27 5.39
N VAL A 72 3.14 -1.24 6.71
CA VAL A 72 2.62 -0.04 7.40
C VAL A 72 3.68 1.04 7.61
N ALA A 73 4.96 0.73 7.35
CA ALA A 73 6.07 1.67 7.43
C ALA A 73 6.23 2.48 6.13
N CYS A 74 6.81 3.67 6.22
CA CYS A 74 7.10 4.52 5.05
C CYS A 74 8.38 5.33 5.24
N ALA A 75 8.99 5.72 4.12
CA ALA A 75 10.12 6.66 4.09
C ALA A 75 9.71 8.14 4.11
N ASN A 76 8.41 8.47 4.08
CA ASN A 76 7.90 9.85 4.07
C ASN A 76 7.00 10.15 5.27
N ARG A 77 7.03 11.41 5.73
CA ARG A 77 6.17 11.97 6.78
C ARG A 77 5.23 13.07 6.23
N CYS A 78 4.53 12.74 5.15
CA CYS A 78 3.76 13.75 4.41
C CYS A 78 2.75 14.49 5.30
N THR A 79 2.59 15.79 5.08
CA THR A 79 1.66 16.66 5.83
C THR A 79 0.20 16.26 5.65
N PHE A 80 -0.14 15.65 4.51
CA PHE A 80 -1.49 15.16 4.20
C PHE A 80 -1.69 13.68 4.55
N CYS A 81 -0.63 12.94 4.89
CA CYS A 81 -0.77 11.54 5.27
C CYS A 81 -1.46 11.47 6.63
N TRP A 82 -2.65 10.87 6.70
CA TRP A 82 -3.42 10.63 7.93
C TRP A 82 -2.73 9.71 8.97
N ARG A 83 -1.46 9.35 8.71
CA ARG A 83 -0.66 8.39 9.43
C ARG A 83 -0.22 8.88 10.82
N GLY A 84 -0.17 10.19 11.06
CA GLY A 84 0.21 10.75 12.36
C GLY A 84 1.45 10.08 12.96
N SER A 85 1.51 9.98 14.29
CA SER A 85 2.56 9.26 15.02
C SER A 85 2.32 7.73 15.12
N THR A 86 1.17 7.23 14.66
CA THR A 86 0.79 5.81 14.86
C THR A 86 1.38 4.86 13.82
N HIS A 87 2.14 5.36 12.83
CA HIS A 87 2.76 4.53 11.80
C HIS A 87 4.28 4.62 11.90
N PRO A 88 4.99 3.49 11.74
CA PRO A 88 6.43 3.50 11.76
C PRO A 88 6.99 4.23 10.54
N ASN A 89 8.12 4.89 10.74
CA ASN A 89 8.90 5.48 9.66
C ASN A 89 10.17 4.65 9.50
N ALA A 90 10.47 4.22 8.28
CA ALA A 90 11.64 3.40 7.99
C ALA A 90 12.13 3.67 6.56
N LEU A 91 13.45 3.71 6.40
CA LEU A 91 14.11 3.85 5.09
C LEU A 91 14.26 2.52 4.35
N LYS A 92 14.21 1.39 5.06
CA LYS A 92 14.40 0.05 4.51
C LYS A 92 13.72 -0.99 5.41
N TRP A 93 13.48 -2.20 4.88
CA TRP A 93 12.91 -3.30 5.66
C TRP A 93 13.76 -3.67 6.89
N GLY A 94 15.08 -3.65 6.75
CA GLY A 94 16.01 -3.77 7.88
C GLY A 94 15.81 -5.05 8.69
N SER A 95 15.52 -4.89 9.98
CA SER A 95 15.40 -5.98 10.97
C SER A 95 13.95 -6.36 11.29
N PHE A 96 12.99 -6.05 10.39
CA PHE A 96 11.60 -6.45 10.59
C PHE A 96 11.35 -7.89 10.13
N GLU A 97 10.46 -8.58 10.82
CA GLU A 97 9.91 -9.86 10.36
C GLU A 97 9.21 -9.66 9.00
N ALA A 98 9.39 -10.62 8.09
CA ALA A 98 8.74 -10.64 6.78
C ALA A 98 7.89 -11.91 6.68
N ASP A 99 6.58 -11.73 6.86
CA ASP A 99 5.60 -12.80 6.81
C ASP A 99 5.63 -13.51 5.45
N ASP A 100 5.22 -14.77 5.38
CA ASP A 100 5.16 -15.53 4.14
C ASP A 100 4.13 -14.93 3.16
N PRO A 101 4.46 -14.74 1.86
CA PRO A 101 3.55 -14.09 0.91
C PRO A 101 2.22 -14.81 0.69
N ARG A 102 2.22 -16.16 0.63
CA ARG A 102 1.00 -16.94 0.37
C ARG A 102 0.08 -16.90 1.58
N TRP A 103 0.66 -17.09 2.77
CA TRP A 103 -0.05 -16.90 4.03
C TRP A 103 -0.61 -15.48 4.13
N LEU A 104 0.18 -14.47 3.76
CA LEU A 104 -0.24 -13.07 3.84
C LEU A 104 -1.46 -12.78 2.94
N VAL A 105 -1.45 -13.23 1.69
CA VAL A 105 -2.60 -13.10 0.78
C VAL A 105 -3.83 -13.79 1.35
N GLN A 106 -3.69 -15.04 1.82
CA GLN A 106 -4.79 -15.80 2.41
C GLN A 106 -5.42 -15.05 3.58
N GLN A 107 -4.59 -14.58 4.52
CA GLN A 107 -5.05 -13.87 5.71
C GLN A 107 -5.64 -12.50 5.39
N MET A 108 -5.14 -11.82 4.36
CA MET A 108 -5.73 -10.56 3.88
C MET A 108 -7.14 -10.80 3.34
N VAL A 109 -7.33 -11.83 2.51
CA VAL A 109 -8.66 -12.20 1.97
C VAL A 109 -9.59 -12.62 3.12
N ASP A 110 -9.12 -13.46 4.04
CA ASP A 110 -9.95 -13.93 5.16
C ASP A 110 -10.39 -12.77 6.06
N LYS A 111 -9.49 -11.82 6.36
CA LYS A 111 -9.87 -10.63 7.13
C LYS A 111 -10.79 -9.69 6.34
N HIS A 112 -10.56 -9.53 5.05
CA HIS A 112 -11.44 -8.74 4.20
C HIS A 112 -12.86 -9.32 4.21
N LEU A 113 -13.00 -10.63 4.01
CA LEU A 113 -14.30 -11.29 4.05
C LEU A 113 -14.92 -11.27 5.44
N ALA A 114 -14.19 -11.71 6.47
CA ALA A 114 -14.75 -11.92 7.80
C ALA A 114 -15.01 -10.63 8.58
N LYS A 115 -14.18 -9.60 8.39
CA LYS A 115 -14.22 -8.36 9.20
C LYS A 115 -14.72 -7.15 8.44
N ILE A 116 -14.76 -7.19 7.10
CA ILE A 116 -15.21 -6.05 6.28
C ILE A 116 -16.50 -6.37 5.52
N ILE A 117 -16.54 -7.46 4.75
CA ILE A 117 -17.68 -7.74 3.86
C ILE A 117 -18.83 -8.45 4.60
N LYS A 118 -18.60 -9.59 5.23
CA LYS A 118 -19.64 -10.38 5.92
C LYS A 118 -20.44 -9.57 6.97
N PRO A 119 -19.82 -8.66 7.76
CA PRO A 119 -20.57 -7.83 8.70
C PRO A 119 -21.56 -6.85 8.05
N LEU A 120 -21.49 -6.62 6.74
CA LEU A 120 -22.44 -5.79 6.00
C LEU A 120 -23.69 -6.56 5.57
N LYS A 121 -23.77 -7.87 5.83
CA LYS A 121 -24.97 -8.66 5.55
C LYS A 121 -26.15 -8.13 6.37
N GLY A 122 -27.28 -7.89 5.71
CA GLY A 122 -28.47 -7.35 6.37
C GLY A 122 -28.43 -5.84 6.65
N ALA A 123 -27.34 -5.15 6.29
CA ALA A 123 -27.37 -3.70 6.17
C ALA A 123 -28.18 -3.30 4.92
N GLN A 124 -28.48 -2.00 4.77
CA GLN A 124 -29.03 -1.46 3.53
C GLN A 124 -27.97 -1.54 2.41
N VAL A 125 -27.89 -2.69 1.74
CA VAL A 125 -27.02 -3.03 0.60
C VAL A 125 -27.81 -3.88 -0.39
N ASP A 126 -27.42 -3.87 -1.66
CA ASP A 126 -28.01 -4.68 -2.72
C ASP A 126 -27.53 -6.14 -2.65
N ASP A 127 -28.45 -7.11 -2.70
CA ASP A 127 -28.14 -8.54 -2.50
C ASP A 127 -27.21 -9.11 -3.58
N LYS A 128 -27.36 -8.66 -4.83
CA LYS A 128 -26.49 -9.08 -5.94
C LYS A 128 -25.07 -8.57 -5.70
N SER A 129 -24.93 -7.27 -5.45
CA SER A 129 -23.63 -6.64 -5.17
C SER A 129 -22.96 -7.23 -3.92
N PHE A 130 -23.74 -7.56 -2.89
CA PHE A 130 -23.24 -8.22 -1.69
C PHE A 130 -22.71 -9.63 -2.01
N SER A 131 -23.47 -10.41 -2.78
CA SER A 131 -23.04 -11.74 -3.24
C SER A 131 -21.74 -11.67 -4.04
N GLU A 132 -21.60 -10.68 -4.92
CA GLU A 132 -20.38 -10.43 -5.71
C GLU A 132 -19.19 -10.01 -4.83
N ALA A 133 -19.42 -9.22 -3.78
CA ALA A 133 -18.39 -8.76 -2.84
C ALA A 133 -17.76 -9.89 -2.00
N LEU A 134 -18.46 -11.02 -1.84
CA LEU A 134 -17.90 -12.22 -1.20
C LEU A 134 -16.79 -12.88 -2.04
N GLN A 135 -16.61 -12.44 -3.29
CA GLN A 135 -15.53 -12.87 -4.18
C GLN A 135 -14.75 -11.64 -4.67
N PRO A 136 -13.75 -11.17 -3.90
CA PRO A 136 -12.91 -10.03 -4.29
C PRO A 136 -12.21 -10.29 -5.64
N ARG A 137 -12.22 -9.27 -6.50
CA ARG A 137 -11.64 -9.32 -7.85
C ARG A 137 -10.47 -8.37 -8.04
N HIS A 138 -10.33 -7.40 -7.15
CA HIS A 138 -9.34 -6.36 -7.29
C HIS A 138 -8.55 -6.23 -5.99
N VAL A 139 -7.24 -6.02 -6.11
CA VAL A 139 -6.39 -5.71 -4.95
C VAL A 139 -5.74 -4.35 -5.16
N ALA A 140 -5.97 -3.42 -4.24
CA ALA A 140 -5.34 -2.12 -4.24
C ALA A 140 -4.32 -2.03 -3.10
N LEU A 141 -3.04 -2.11 -3.43
CA LEU A 141 -1.92 -1.90 -2.51
C LEU A 141 -1.66 -0.39 -2.41
N SER A 142 -2.56 0.27 -1.69
CA SER A 142 -2.62 1.72 -1.55
C SER A 142 -3.15 2.18 -0.20
N LEU A 143 -3.28 1.26 0.76
CA LEU A 143 -3.94 1.56 2.03
C LEU A 143 -3.13 2.55 2.87
N VAL A 144 -1.88 2.20 3.19
CA VAL A 144 -1.03 2.98 4.09
C VAL A 144 0.40 2.48 4.02
N GLY A 145 1.36 3.33 4.38
CA GLY A 145 2.78 2.99 4.35
C GLY A 145 3.32 2.92 2.92
N GLU A 146 4.37 2.12 2.70
CA GLU A 146 5.05 1.96 1.41
C GLU A 146 5.15 0.47 1.05
N PRO A 147 4.24 -0.06 0.21
CA PRO A 147 4.12 -1.49 -0.04
C PRO A 147 5.33 -2.09 -0.76
N VAL A 148 6.05 -1.32 -1.59
CA VAL A 148 7.20 -1.84 -2.34
C VAL A 148 8.41 -2.14 -1.44
N MET A 149 8.41 -1.69 -0.18
CA MET A 149 9.43 -2.06 0.80
C MET A 149 9.39 -3.54 1.19
N TYR A 150 8.26 -4.23 0.98
CA TYR A 150 8.13 -5.64 1.36
C TYR A 150 9.09 -6.51 0.53
N PRO A 151 10.05 -7.23 1.15
CA PRO A 151 11.16 -7.86 0.42
C PRO A 151 10.71 -8.99 -0.52
N LYS A 152 9.54 -9.59 -0.29
CA LYS A 152 8.99 -10.68 -1.09
C LYS A 152 7.84 -10.22 -1.99
N MET A 153 7.84 -8.95 -2.40
CA MET A 153 6.76 -8.34 -3.17
C MET A 153 6.42 -9.13 -4.45
N GLY A 154 7.42 -9.65 -5.15
CA GLY A 154 7.16 -10.42 -6.36
C GLY A 154 6.46 -11.76 -6.12
N GLU A 155 6.77 -12.44 -5.02
CA GLU A 155 6.06 -13.66 -4.62
C GLU A 155 4.64 -13.35 -4.13
N PHE A 156 4.46 -12.24 -3.42
CA PHE A 156 3.14 -11.77 -2.98
C PHE A 156 2.22 -11.49 -4.16
N LEU A 157 2.70 -10.75 -5.17
CA LEU A 157 1.92 -10.46 -6.36
C LEU A 157 1.54 -11.74 -7.14
N ARG A 158 2.44 -12.73 -7.22
CA ARG A 158 2.12 -14.04 -7.84
C ARG A 158 1.12 -14.86 -7.04
N ALA A 159 1.07 -14.68 -5.72
CA ALA A 159 0.11 -15.36 -4.85
C ALA A 159 -1.30 -14.75 -4.95
N ILE A 160 -1.46 -13.54 -5.52
CA ILE A 160 -2.78 -12.96 -5.79
C ILE A 160 -3.36 -13.65 -7.04
N HIS A 161 -4.35 -14.53 -6.84
CA HIS A 161 -4.98 -15.28 -7.93
C HIS A 161 -5.92 -14.45 -8.81
N THR A 162 -6.34 -13.26 -8.36
CA THR A 162 -7.35 -12.43 -9.04
C THR A 162 -6.79 -11.07 -9.46
N PRO A 163 -6.24 -10.94 -10.68
CA PRO A 163 -6.02 -9.63 -11.27
C PRO A 163 -7.37 -8.95 -11.57
N PRO A 164 -7.42 -7.61 -11.63
CA PRO A 164 -6.30 -6.67 -11.58
C PRO A 164 -5.82 -6.33 -10.16
N TYR A 165 -4.51 -6.13 -10.02
CA TYR A 165 -3.90 -5.57 -8.81
C TYR A 165 -3.10 -4.30 -9.11
N MET A 166 -3.26 -3.33 -8.22
CA MET A 166 -2.66 -2.00 -8.32
C MET A 166 -1.65 -1.78 -7.20
N VAL A 167 -0.51 -1.19 -7.53
CA VAL A 167 0.49 -0.74 -6.55
C VAL A 167 0.58 0.78 -6.60
N VAL A 168 0.50 1.42 -5.44
CA VAL A 168 0.77 2.85 -5.26
C VAL A 168 2.04 2.99 -4.41
N THR A 169 2.99 3.78 -4.89
CA THR A 169 4.27 4.05 -4.19
C THR A 169 4.58 5.54 -4.19
N ASN A 170 5.32 5.99 -3.18
CA ASN A 170 5.83 7.37 -3.10
C ASN A 170 7.08 7.63 -3.98
N GLY A 171 7.57 6.61 -4.68
CA GLY A 171 8.73 6.73 -5.58
C GLY A 171 10.08 6.89 -4.87
N GLN A 172 10.15 6.62 -3.56
CA GLN A 172 11.40 6.73 -2.80
C GLN A 172 12.26 5.46 -2.84
N HIS A 173 11.85 4.41 -3.55
CA HIS A 173 12.47 3.08 -3.55
C HIS A 173 12.74 2.59 -4.99
N PRO A 174 13.68 3.21 -5.73
CA PRO A 174 13.89 2.94 -7.14
C PRO A 174 14.38 1.52 -7.41
N GLU A 175 15.18 0.92 -6.53
CA GLU A 175 15.68 -0.45 -6.68
C GLU A 175 14.55 -1.48 -6.54
N GLU A 176 13.72 -1.32 -5.50
CA GLU A 176 12.56 -2.16 -5.26
C GLU A 176 11.55 -2.00 -6.39
N LEU A 177 11.38 -0.77 -6.89
CA LEU A 177 10.52 -0.52 -8.04
C LEU A 177 11.06 -1.14 -9.32
N ALA A 178 12.37 -1.04 -9.59
CA ALA A 178 13.00 -1.68 -10.74
C ALA A 178 12.84 -3.21 -10.70
N ASN A 179 12.91 -3.81 -9.50
CA ASN A 179 12.74 -5.25 -9.29
C ASN A 179 11.28 -5.71 -9.17
N LEU A 180 10.32 -4.79 -9.02
CA LEU A 180 8.90 -5.11 -8.93
C LEU A 180 8.44 -5.86 -10.20
N PRO A 181 7.82 -7.04 -10.11
CA PRO A 181 7.24 -7.68 -11.29
C PRO A 181 6.17 -6.82 -11.96
N GLN A 182 5.76 -7.23 -13.16
CA GLN A 182 4.67 -6.56 -13.85
C GLN A 182 3.41 -6.58 -12.98
N VAL A 183 2.82 -5.40 -12.81
CA VAL A 183 1.53 -5.19 -12.15
C VAL A 183 0.50 -4.77 -13.17
N THR A 184 -0.79 -4.95 -12.87
CA THR A 184 -1.84 -4.47 -13.77
C THR A 184 -1.79 -2.96 -13.91
N GLN A 185 -1.55 -2.25 -12.80
CA GLN A 185 -1.34 -0.81 -12.83
C GLN A 185 -0.41 -0.35 -11.71
N LEU A 186 0.58 0.46 -12.07
CA LEU A 186 1.51 1.12 -11.16
C LEU A 186 1.17 2.60 -11.08
N TYR A 187 1.09 3.13 -9.86
CA TYR A 187 0.96 4.55 -9.58
C TYR A 187 2.17 5.01 -8.77
N ILE A 188 2.77 6.12 -9.18
CA ILE A 188 3.78 6.84 -8.41
C ILE A 188 3.14 8.15 -7.99
N SER A 189 3.04 8.39 -6.68
CA SER A 189 2.57 9.66 -6.14
C SER A 189 3.64 10.72 -6.39
N ILE A 190 3.25 11.82 -7.06
CA ILE A 190 4.10 12.98 -7.30
C ILE A 190 3.36 14.16 -6.72
N ASP A 191 3.76 14.56 -5.51
CA ASP A 191 3.06 15.57 -4.73
C ASP A 191 3.66 16.98 -4.91
N ALA A 192 4.72 17.09 -5.73
CA ALA A 192 5.39 18.33 -6.08
C ALA A 192 6.12 18.23 -7.42
N SER A 193 6.27 19.36 -8.10
CA SER A 193 6.93 19.46 -9.41
C SER A 193 8.44 19.79 -9.35
N ASN A 194 9.04 20.00 -8.16
CA ASN A 194 10.43 20.44 -8.00
C ASN A 194 11.10 19.98 -6.69
N ALA A 195 12.44 20.05 -6.64
CA ALA A 195 13.32 19.49 -5.59
C ALA A 195 13.52 20.39 -4.36
N GLU A 196 14.15 21.57 -4.49
CA GLU A 196 14.46 22.53 -3.39
C GLU A 196 14.48 24.01 -3.87
N GLU A 197 13.91 24.91 -3.04
CA GLU A 197 13.78 26.40 -3.03
C GLU A 197 13.87 27.27 -4.32
N LEU A 198 12.73 27.66 -4.90
CA LEU A 198 12.56 28.92 -5.62
C LEU A 198 12.38 29.97 -4.53
N LYS A 199 13.47 30.32 -3.84
CA LYS A 199 13.52 31.59 -3.08
C LYS A 199 13.32 32.81 -4.00
N LYS A 200 13.42 32.63 -5.31
CA LYS A 200 13.17 33.69 -6.30
C LYS A 200 11.69 33.70 -6.68
N ALA A 201 11.05 34.82 -6.33
CA ALA A 201 9.73 35.27 -6.78
C ALA A 201 8.48 34.60 -6.16
N GLY A 202 8.51 34.21 -4.89
CA GLY A 202 7.27 33.85 -4.17
C GLY A 202 6.66 32.50 -4.54
N GLU A 203 7.38 31.67 -5.30
CA GLU A 203 6.96 30.31 -5.66
C GLU A 203 7.60 29.28 -4.72
N MET A 204 6.76 28.68 -3.89
CA MET A 204 7.11 27.68 -2.87
C MET A 204 7.69 26.41 -3.50
N ILE A 205 8.76 25.87 -2.93
CA ILE A 205 9.22 24.50 -3.26
C ILE A 205 8.71 23.48 -2.26
N VAL A 206 8.11 22.46 -2.85
CA VAL A 206 6.92 21.83 -2.31
C VAL A 206 7.24 20.45 -1.75
N LEU A 207 8.11 19.65 -2.40
CA LEU A 207 8.20 18.23 -2.07
C LEU A 207 8.69 18.00 -0.63
N ARG A 208 9.77 18.64 -0.20
CA ARG A 208 10.25 18.46 1.18
C ARG A 208 9.29 18.97 2.23
N GLN A 209 8.61 20.07 1.96
CA GLN A 209 7.66 20.67 2.89
C GLN A 209 6.40 19.82 3.03
N ILE A 210 5.91 19.29 1.90
CA ILE A 210 4.72 18.46 1.80
C ILE A 210 5.03 17.02 2.24
N ASP A 211 5.94 16.32 1.56
CA ASP A 211 6.18 14.89 1.79
C ASP A 211 7.08 14.59 2.98
N ARG A 212 7.92 15.55 3.36
CA ARG A 212 8.90 15.41 4.45
C ARG A 212 9.63 14.06 4.38
N PRO A 213 10.28 13.77 3.24
CA PRO A 213 10.99 12.51 3.05
C PRO A 213 12.14 12.39 4.04
N LEU A 214 12.42 11.15 4.45
CA LEU A 214 13.53 10.84 5.37
C LEU A 214 14.86 10.68 4.63
N PHE A 215 14.81 10.28 3.36
CA PHE A 215 15.99 10.21 2.48
C PHE A 215 16.52 11.63 2.22
N LYS A 216 17.85 11.77 2.14
CA LYS A 216 18.48 13.06 1.78
C LYS A 216 18.50 13.28 0.27
N ASP A 217 18.60 12.18 -0.48
CA ASP A 217 18.58 12.04 -1.94
C ASP A 217 17.16 11.79 -2.49
N TYR A 218 16.13 12.31 -1.81
CA TYR A 218 14.74 11.98 -2.07
C TYR A 218 14.26 12.37 -3.48
N TRP A 219 14.84 13.43 -4.04
CA TRP A 219 14.50 13.93 -5.38
C TRP A 219 15.10 13.03 -6.46
N GLU A 220 16.38 12.71 -6.32
CA GLU A 220 17.11 11.80 -7.21
C GLU A 220 16.46 10.40 -7.20
N ARG A 221 16.00 9.96 -6.03
CA ARG A 221 15.23 8.72 -5.87
C ARG A 221 13.90 8.76 -6.62
N LEU A 222 13.14 9.85 -6.51
CA LEU A 222 11.89 10.02 -7.25
C LEU A 222 12.13 9.97 -8.76
N LEU A 223 13.10 10.74 -9.27
CA LEU A 223 13.45 10.73 -10.69
C LEU A 223 13.89 9.35 -11.17
N SER A 224 14.69 8.64 -10.37
CA SER A 224 15.12 7.28 -10.67
C SER A 224 13.95 6.29 -10.70
N SER A 225 12.99 6.42 -9.79
CA SER A 225 11.76 5.63 -9.77
C SER A 225 10.88 5.89 -11.00
N LEU A 226 10.75 7.15 -11.42
CA LEU A 226 10.03 7.52 -12.64
C LEU A 226 10.69 6.91 -13.89
N LYS A 227 12.02 6.95 -13.97
CA LYS A 227 12.77 6.30 -15.04
C LYS A 227 12.56 4.78 -15.05
N ALA A 228 12.64 4.12 -13.89
CA ALA A 228 12.39 2.70 -13.76
C ALA A 228 10.97 2.30 -14.21
N ALA A 229 9.96 3.13 -13.91
CA ALA A 229 8.59 2.91 -14.36
C ALA A 229 8.44 3.09 -15.88
N ALA A 230 9.10 4.08 -16.48
CA ALA A 230 9.09 4.30 -17.93
C ALA A 230 9.71 3.09 -18.67
N GLU A 231 10.87 2.62 -18.23
CA GLU A 231 11.55 1.45 -18.82
C GLU A 231 10.71 0.16 -18.73
N LYS A 232 9.96 -0.01 -17.63
CA LYS A 232 9.01 -1.14 -17.52
C LYS A 232 7.92 -1.08 -18.58
N LYS A 233 7.34 0.08 -18.82
CA LYS A 233 6.29 0.25 -19.82
C LYS A 233 6.80 -0.09 -21.23
N GLU A 234 8.02 0.31 -21.56
CA GLU A 234 8.63 0.01 -22.86
C GLU A 234 8.88 -1.49 -23.05
N LYS A 235 9.42 -2.16 -22.03
CA LYS A 235 9.64 -3.62 -22.05
C LYS A 235 8.34 -4.42 -22.14
N GLN A 236 7.24 -3.85 -21.66
CA GLN A 236 5.91 -4.50 -21.61
C GLN A 236 5.05 -4.23 -22.85
N ARG A 237 5.46 -3.29 -23.72
CA ARG A 237 4.81 -2.99 -25.00
C ARG A 237 5.38 -3.78 -26.19
N LYS A 238 6.54 -4.40 -26.00
CA LYS A 238 7.18 -5.31 -26.96
C LYS A 238 6.73 -6.74 -26.69
#